data_AF-A0AAE0TE24-F1
#
_entry.id   AF-A0AAE0TE24-F1
#
_cell.length_a   1.000
_cell.length_b   1.000
_cell.length_c   1.000
_cell.angle_alpha   90.00
_cell.angle_beta   90.00
_cell.angle_gamma   90.00
#
_symmetry.space_group_name_H-M   'P 1'
#
loop_
_entity.id
_entity.type
_entity.pdbx_description
1 polymer ?
#
loop_
_entity_poly.entity_id
_entity_poly.type
_entity_poly.pdbx_seq_one_letter_code
_entity_poly.pdbx_strand_id
1 'polypeptide(L)' 'SEDQAQERVELEVPKALGDIFESLAGAIYLDSGMSLDAVWRVYYRIMNKQIDKYLKSIPKSPVRELLEMEPETAKFQ' A
#
# COMPACT_ATOMS: atom_id res chain seq x y z
N SER A 1 23.81 26.22 1.60
CA SER A 1 24.39 24.99 1.07
C SER A 1 23.26 24.04 0.85
N GLU A 2 22.99 23.77 -0.42
CA GLU A 2 21.92 22.89 -0.88
C GLU A 2 22.06 21.51 -0.23
N ASP A 3 20.91 20.98 0.12
CA ASP A 3 20.63 19.55 0.22
C ASP A 3 21.49 18.77 1.22
N GLN A 4 21.01 18.74 2.46
CA GLN A 4 21.16 17.55 3.29
C GLN A 4 20.50 16.39 2.55
N ALA A 5 21.26 15.73 1.68
CA ALA A 5 20.88 14.49 1.05
C ALA A 5 20.57 13.51 2.18
N GLN A 6 19.28 13.28 2.40
CA GLN A 6 18.77 12.29 3.33
C GLN A 6 19.31 10.94 2.87
N GLU A 7 20.38 10.48 3.51
CA GLU A 7 20.94 9.15 3.32
C GLU A 7 19.81 8.16 3.66
N ARG A 8 19.15 7.64 2.62
CA ARG A 8 18.14 6.60 2.76
C ARG A 8 18.89 5.33 3.11
N VAL A 9 19.07 5.09 4.40
CA VAL A 9 19.41 3.76 4.90
C VAL A 9 18.30 2.83 4.40
N GLU A 10 18.65 1.89 3.51
CA GLU A 10 17.76 0.80 3.13
C GLU A 10 17.54 -0.06 4.38
N LEU A 11 16.51 0.29 5.14
CA LEU A 11 16.02 -0.55 6.22
C LEU A 11 15.35 -1.75 5.57
N GLU A 12 15.93 -2.94 5.73
CA GLU A 12 15.30 -4.18 5.31
C GLU A 12 13.99 -4.33 6.09
N VAL A 13 12.88 -4.25 5.37
CA VAL A 13 11.55 -4.44 5.98
C VAL A 13 11.39 -5.93 6.26
N PRO A 14 11.04 -6.33 7.50
CA PRO A 14 10.88 -7.73 7.86
C PRO A 14 9.65 -8.31 7.14
N LYS A 15 9.87 -8.98 6.00
CA LYS A 15 8.82 -9.54 5.12
C LYS A 15 7.82 -10.42 5.88
N ALA A 16 8.32 -11.16 6.88
CA ALA A 16 7.51 -12.02 7.73
C ALA A 16 6.34 -11.28 8.43
N LEU A 17 6.48 -9.97 8.71
CA LEU A 17 5.36 -9.20 9.26
C LEU A 17 4.25 -9.00 8.22
N GLY A 18 4.60 -8.83 6.94
CA GLY A 18 3.66 -8.82 5.83
C GLY A 18 2.96 -10.18 5.69
N ASP A 19 3.72 -11.27 5.72
CA ASP A 19 3.18 -12.64 5.61
C ASP A 19 2.18 -12.95 6.74
N ILE A 20 2.49 -12.55 7.99
CA ILE A 20 1.58 -12.70 9.13
C ILE A 20 0.34 -11.82 8.96
N PHE A 21 0.52 -10.59 8.48
CA PHE A 21 -0.59 -9.68 8.21
C PHE A 21 -1.49 -10.19 7.09
N GLU A 22 -0.99 -10.87 6.07
CA GLU A 22 -1.83 -11.44 5.00
C GLU A 22 -2.51 -12.74 5.45
N SER A 23 -1.77 -13.62 6.13
CA SER A 23 -2.31 -14.89 6.64
C SER A 23 -3.41 -14.71 7.69
N LEU A 24 -3.34 -13.66 8.52
CA LEU A 24 -4.41 -13.32 9.46
C LEU A 24 -5.74 -12.98 8.75
N ALA A 25 -5.69 -12.34 7.58
CA ALA A 25 -6.89 -12.06 6.78
C ALA A 25 -7.53 -13.38 6.33
N GLY A 26 -6.70 -14.32 5.86
CA GLY A 26 -7.12 -15.67 5.50
C GLY A 26 -7.73 -16.44 6.68
N ALA A 27 -7.13 -16.34 7.87
CA ALA A 27 -7.65 -16.99 9.07
C ALA A 27 -9.04 -16.45 9.46
N ILE A 28 -9.24 -15.13 9.47
CA ILE A 28 -10.54 -14.51 9.74
C ILE A 28 -11.57 -14.92 8.68
N TYR A 29 -11.16 -14.93 7.40
CA TYR A 29 -12.04 -15.35 6.31
C TYR A 29 -12.56 -16.76 6.53
N LEU A 30 -11.68 -17.71 6.84
CA LEU A 30 -12.07 -19.11 7.07
C LEU A 30 -12.92 -19.27 8.34
N ASP A 31 -12.53 -18.65 9.46
CA ASP A 31 -13.23 -18.74 10.75
C ASP A 31 -14.64 -18.13 10.70
N SER A 32 -14.83 -17.08 9.90
CA SER A 32 -16.11 -16.40 9.70
C SER A 32 -17.02 -17.05 8.66
N GLY A 33 -16.69 -18.26 8.19
CA GLY A 33 -17.49 -18.95 7.15
C GLY A 33 -17.36 -18.28 5.78
N MET A 34 -16.15 -17.89 5.40
CA MET A 34 -15.82 -17.24 4.13
C MET A 34 -16.43 -15.83 3.98
N SER A 35 -16.44 -15.03 5.06
CA SER A 35 -17.00 -13.67 5.03
C SER A 35 -15.94 -12.60 4.79
N LEU A 36 -15.95 -11.97 3.61
CA LEU A 36 -15.11 -10.79 3.33
C LEU A 36 -15.53 -9.57 4.18
N ASP A 37 -16.80 -9.46 4.55
CA ASP A 37 -17.27 -8.38 5.43
C ASP A 37 -16.65 -8.49 6.84
N ALA A 38 -16.48 -9.72 7.35
CA ALA A 38 -15.81 -9.95 8.61
C ALA A 38 -14.33 -9.55 8.55
N VAL A 39 -13.62 -9.96 7.48
CA VAL A 39 -12.23 -9.56 7.22
C VAL A 39 -12.12 -8.03 7.18
N TRP A 40 -12.95 -7.38 6.38
CA TRP A 40 -12.93 -5.92 6.22
C TRP A 40 -13.19 -5.20 7.53
N ARG A 41 -14.16 -5.65 8.34
CA ARG A 41 -14.48 -5.02 9.64
C ARG A 41 -13.30 -5.03 10.61
N VAL A 42 -12.48 -6.08 10.59
CA VAL A 42 -11.27 -6.18 11.41
C VAL A 42 -10.15 -5.34 10.80
N TYR A 43 -9.85 -5.55 9.51
CA TYR A 43 -8.73 -4.91 8.83
C TYR A 43 -8.89 -3.40 8.70
N TYR A 44 -10.10 -2.92 8.47
CA TYR A 44 -10.39 -1.50 8.40
C TYR A 44 -10.01 -0.78 9.71
N ARG A 45 -10.20 -1.40 10.88
CA ARG A 45 -9.79 -0.80 12.16
C ARG A 45 -8.27 -0.68 12.30
N ILE A 46 -7.52 -1.60 11.69
CA ILE A 46 -6.06 -1.59 11.69
C ILE A 46 -5.54 -0.55 10.68
N MET A 47 -6.15 -0.49 9.49
CA MET A 47 -5.65 0.27 8.35
C MET A 47 -6.24 1.67 8.19
N ASN A 48 -7.37 2.01 8.85
CA ASN A 48 -8.12 3.26 8.59
C ASN A 48 -7.25 4.51 8.62
N LYS A 49 -6.37 4.67 9.62
CA LYS A 49 -5.49 5.84 9.73
C LYS A 49 -4.56 5.99 8.53
N GLN A 50 -4.05 4.88 7.99
CA GLN A 50 -3.18 4.90 6.82
C GLN A 50 -4.00 5.14 5.55
N ILE A 51 -5.15 4.48 5.41
CA ILE A 51 -6.09 4.72 4.31
C ILE A 51 -6.45 6.21 4.25
N ASP A 52 -6.87 6.80 5.37
CA ASP A 52 -7.22 8.22 5.45
C ASP A 52 -6.03 9.14 5.13
N LYS A 53 -4.83 8.77 5.55
CA LYS A 53 -3.60 9.52 5.24
C LYS A 53 -3.31 9.52 3.74
N TYR A 54 -3.38 8.36 3.09
CA TYR A 54 -3.08 8.23 1.66
C TYR A 54 -4.20 8.76 0.76
N LEU A 55 -5.46 8.73 1.20
CA LEU A 55 -6.55 9.34 0.45
C LEU A 55 -6.48 10.87 0.42
N LYS A 56 -5.87 11.52 1.42
CA LYS A 56 -5.66 12.98 1.44
C LYS A 56 -4.61 13.46 0.42
N SER A 57 -3.63 12.62 0.12
CA SER A 57 -2.58 12.90 -0.85
C SER A 57 -2.18 11.58 -1.48
N ILE A 58 -2.86 11.25 -2.57
CA ILE A 58 -2.63 10.00 -3.30
C ILE A 58 -1.24 10.11 -3.92
N PRO A 59 -0.26 9.28 -3.52
CA PRO A 59 1.04 9.26 -4.17
C PRO A 59 0.82 8.82 -5.62
N LYS A 60 1.02 9.73 -6.57
CA LYS A 60 1.00 9.36 -7.98
C LYS A 60 2.36 8.74 -8.32
N SER A 61 2.32 7.52 -8.82
CA SER A 61 3.51 6.93 -9.43
C SER A 61 3.96 7.81 -10.60
N PRO A 62 5.26 8.15 -10.74
CA PRO A 62 5.75 8.93 -11.88
C PRO A 62 5.37 8.32 -13.23
N VAL A 63 5.29 6.98 -13.30
CA VAL A 63 4.82 6.26 -14.49
C VAL A 63 3.35 6.58 -14.77
N ARG A 64 2.50 6.55 -13.74
CA ARG A 64 1.08 6.87 -13.87
C ARG A 64 0.89 8.33 -14.28
N GLU A 65 1.65 9.25 -13.68
CA GLU A 65 1.59 10.67 -14.01
C GLU A 65 1.98 10.93 -15.47
N LEU A 66 3.06 10.33 -15.95
CA LEU A 66 3.48 10.43 -17.34
C LEU A 66 2.41 9.92 -18.30
N LEU A 67 1.82 8.75 -18.03
CA LEU A 67 0.76 8.17 -18.86
C LEU A 67 -0.55 8.97 -18.81
N GLU A 68 -0.86 9.64 -17.70
CA GLU A 68 -2.01 10.54 -17.59
C GLU A 68 -1.79 11.85 -18.38
N MET A 69 -0.55 12.36 -18.44
CA MET A 69 -0.21 13.57 -19.21
C MET A 69 -0.08 13.30 -20.71
N GLU A 70 0.50 12.16 -21.07
CA GLU A 70 0.95 11.84 -22.42
C GLU A 70 0.45 10.43 -22.86
N PRO A 71 -0.88 10.20 -22.90
CA PRO A 71 -1.45 8.85 -23.02
C PRO A 71 -1.11 8.14 -24.34
N GLU A 72 -0.87 8.90 -25.41
CA GLU A 72 -0.61 8.35 -26.75
C GLU A 72 0.89 8.24 -27.08
N THR A 73 1.74 8.98 -26.36
CA THR A 73 3.17 9.19 -26.70
C THR A 73 4.11 8.51 -25.71
N ALA A 74 3.72 8.36 -24.44
CA ALA A 74 4.51 7.65 -23.44
C ALA A 74 4.41 6.13 -23.65
N LYS A 75 5.50 5.51 -24.14
CA LYS A 75 5.65 4.06 -24.28
C LYS A 75 6.92 3.59 -23.57
N PHE A 76 6.82 2.55 -22.78
CA PHE A 76 7.96 1.88 -22.14
C PHE A 76 8.32 0.65 -22.98
N GLN A 77 9.58 0.53 -23.39
CA GLN A 77 10.13 -0.65 -24.08
C GLN A 77 10.73 -1.63 -23.08
#